data_AF-A0AAV9HJE9-F1
#
_entry.id   AF-A0AAV9HJE9-F1
#
_cell.length_a   1.000
_cell.length_b   1.000
_cell.length_c   1.000
_cell.angle_alpha   90.00
_cell.angle_beta   90.00
_cell.angle_gamma   90.00
#
_symmetry.space_group_name_H-M   'P 1'
#
loop_
_entity.id
_entity.type
_entity.pdbx_description
1 polymer ?
#
loop_
_entity_poly.entity_id
_entity_poly.type
_entity_poly.pdbx_seq_one_letter_code
_entity_poly.pdbx_strand_id
1 'polypeptide(L)'
;MPSLLLVVFGIELVVQLVNTIGAATINGLIWRIYLSLPTPLSLELAAQKKKQKEYLAVRHELNATSSQDQFAKWAKLRRQHDKLLEDLEKKKNSHDAARVQFDRYLTTARLVSTRGLQWFLPMWYSKEPMFWLPSGWFPYYVEWFASFPRAPIGSVSIVVWQWACTGMLVLIIEAIMTLVGYAVASKQKQKQPVPAAGSGAGEKKDSISVNERSKMKQDFCFEVCGAKVESHKLAAGFIKSLVIFFGPILLPKIITYYRSIRAQQRNHNLKPIPLPPTIARNLVILFIISAAFLIRTLPPFSPFNIFTATQSRLQIPTDTLFTRLSSLRPLSPADLVLKSRFASLESRLLYLQFGGDVLSSCPFCSSDDPTSYLYYALPDLLTPHVFNLLVIAFVTAGKPGRGWRTPAAVGAVVVALLDMYLVSSYNYQLNSRALKLAEIDFFYWSSRVYRYVALAGLDGTLGLLLYLSGTNRAFVDPPAHAQRVEGVFRALTGVKGKINAVGVVKNTVLRDEGLRGRSNAYWSHEVRLTRETMEEEEVVKGINDALQNRLDIKALERDAEQYTRGIFEGTLPPEILNGDRERDGEGHKKVD
;
A
#
# COMPACT_ATOMS: atom_id res chain seq x y z
N MET A 1 27.90 -19.25 13.12
CA MET A 1 27.27 -18.35 12.12
C MET A 1 26.61 -17.21 12.88
N PRO A 2 26.84 -15.93 12.55
CA PRO A 2 26.05 -14.85 13.14
C PRO A 2 24.56 -15.09 12.88
N SER A 3 23.69 -14.75 13.84
CA SER A 3 22.24 -14.88 13.63
C SER A 3 21.81 -14.00 12.46
N LEU A 4 20.97 -14.56 11.58
CA LEU A 4 20.58 -13.89 10.34
C LEU A 4 19.88 -12.54 10.61
N LEU A 5 19.20 -12.42 11.76
CA LEU A 5 18.64 -11.17 12.29
C LEU A 5 19.69 -10.05 12.44
N LEU A 6 20.85 -10.35 13.01
CA LEU A 6 21.93 -9.38 13.23
C LEU A 6 22.63 -9.00 11.93
N VAL A 7 22.77 -9.96 11.01
CA VAL A 7 23.34 -9.71 9.68
C VAL A 7 22.45 -8.74 8.90
N VAL A 8 21.14 -9.00 8.89
CA VAL A 8 20.15 -8.12 8.24
C VAL A 8 20.19 -6.73 8.87
N PHE A 9 20.14 -6.64 10.20
CA PHE A 9 20.20 -5.35 10.90
C PHE A 9 21.49 -4.57 10.59
N GLY A 10 22.64 -5.23 10.62
CA GLY A 10 23.94 -4.60 10.33
C GLY A 10 24.03 -4.07 8.90
N ILE A 11 23.48 -4.80 7.93
CA ILE A 11 23.41 -4.36 6.54
C ILE A 11 22.49 -3.15 6.37
N GLU A 12 21.30 -3.17 6.97
CA GLU A 12 20.38 -2.02 6.95
C GLU A 12 21.01 -0.78 7.60
N LEU A 13 21.77 -0.96 8.68
CA LEU A 13 22.52 0.12 9.32
C LEU A 13 23.57 0.73 8.38
N VAL A 14 24.37 -0.10 7.70
CA VAL A 14 25.38 0.38 6.74
C VAL A 14 24.71 1.14 5.58
N VAL A 15 23.63 0.58 5.02
CA VAL A 15 22.88 1.24 3.94
C VAL A 15 22.34 2.59 4.41
N GLN A 16 21.79 2.65 5.62
CA GLN A 16 21.25 3.89 6.17
C GLN A 16 22.33 4.93 6.42
N LEU A 17 23.51 4.55 6.93
CA LEU A 17 24.64 5.46 7.08
C LEU A 17 25.08 6.05 5.73
N VAL A 18 25.19 5.23 4.69
CA VAL A 18 25.52 5.70 3.33
C VAL A 18 24.47 6.68 2.80
N ASN A 19 23.18 6.46 3.10
CA ASN A 19 22.10 7.36 2.72
C ASN A 19 22.16 8.68 3.50
N THR A 20 22.53 8.67 4.78
CA THR A 20 22.62 9.90 5.61
C THR A 20 23.76 10.82 5.24
N ILE A 21 24.91 10.29 4.81
CA ILE A 21 26.08 11.09 4.46
C ILE A 21 25.80 11.91 3.17
N GLY A 22 24.90 11.42 2.31
CA GLY A 22 24.42 12.10 1.11
C GLY A 22 25.27 11.79 -0.13
N ALA A 23 24.63 11.77 -1.30
CA ALA A 23 25.30 11.42 -2.56
C ALA A 23 26.40 12.43 -2.95
N ALA A 24 26.13 13.71 -2.72
CA ALA A 24 26.99 14.81 -3.18
C ALA A 24 28.32 14.87 -2.43
N THR A 25 28.32 14.58 -1.13
CA THR A 25 29.53 14.59 -0.29
C THR A 25 30.45 13.43 -0.65
N ILE A 26 29.90 12.22 -0.81
CA ILE A 26 30.63 11.02 -1.24
C ILE A 26 31.19 11.22 -2.66
N ASN A 27 30.35 11.61 -3.62
CA ASN A 27 30.77 11.83 -5.00
C ASN A 27 31.82 12.95 -5.12
N GLY A 28 31.71 14.00 -4.30
CA GLY A 28 32.69 15.08 -4.23
C GLY A 28 34.03 14.63 -3.64
N LEU A 29 34.00 13.79 -2.59
CA LEU A 29 35.20 13.26 -1.95
C LEU A 29 35.93 12.27 -2.86
N ILE A 30 35.21 11.33 -3.47
CA ILE A 30 35.79 10.36 -4.42
C ILE A 30 36.35 11.09 -5.63
N TRP A 31 35.71 12.16 -6.11
CA TRP A 31 36.25 12.95 -7.22
C TRP A 31 37.52 13.72 -6.88
N ARG A 32 37.61 14.29 -5.67
CA ARG A 32 38.86 14.91 -5.20
C ARG A 32 39.99 13.90 -5.14
N ILE A 33 39.70 12.69 -4.67
CA ILE A 33 40.67 11.58 -4.67
C ILE A 33 41.03 11.22 -6.12
N TYR A 34 40.04 11.02 -6.99
CA TYR A 34 40.25 10.69 -8.40
C TYR A 34 41.13 11.70 -9.15
N LEU A 35 40.95 12.99 -8.86
CA LEU A 35 41.77 14.07 -9.43
C LEU A 35 43.16 14.20 -8.78
N SER A 36 43.37 13.62 -7.60
CA SER A 36 44.69 13.56 -6.96
C SER A 36 45.57 12.44 -7.51
N LEU A 37 44.98 11.42 -8.17
CA LEU A 37 45.73 10.38 -8.86
C LEU A 37 46.21 10.88 -10.24
N PRO A 38 47.40 10.44 -10.71
CA PRO A 38 47.96 10.82 -12.01
C PRO A 38 47.22 10.15 -13.16
N THR A 39 45.99 10.60 -13.41
CA THR A 39 45.11 10.16 -14.49
C THR A 39 45.24 11.11 -15.69
N PRO A 40 44.88 10.69 -16.92
CA PRO A 40 44.87 11.58 -18.09
C PRO A 40 44.02 12.84 -17.86
N LEU A 41 42.95 12.74 -17.07
CA LEU A 41 42.09 13.87 -16.72
C LEU A 41 42.79 14.94 -15.85
N SER A 42 43.67 14.52 -14.93
CA SER A 42 44.45 15.45 -14.09
C SER A 42 45.45 16.28 -14.93
N LEU A 43 46.02 15.68 -15.98
CA LEU A 43 46.90 16.34 -16.94
C LEU A 43 46.13 17.36 -17.80
N GLU A 44 44.92 17.01 -18.23
CA GLU A 44 44.03 17.92 -18.97
C GLU A 44 43.64 19.15 -18.13
N LEU A 45 43.40 18.96 -16.82
CA LEU A 45 43.13 20.05 -15.88
C LEU A 45 44.33 20.97 -15.67
N ALA A 46 45.55 20.42 -15.60
CA ALA A 46 46.77 21.23 -15.54
C ALA A 46 46.94 22.06 -16.83
N ALA A 47 46.66 21.46 -18.00
CA ALA A 47 46.69 22.16 -19.28
C ALA A 47 45.61 23.25 -19.39
N GLN A 48 44.42 23.03 -18.80
CA GLN A 48 43.37 24.04 -18.72
C GLN A 48 43.80 25.24 -17.87
N LYS A 49 44.40 25.01 -16.69
CA LYS A 49 44.91 26.08 -15.81
C LYS A 49 45.97 26.94 -16.50
N LYS A 50 46.81 26.34 -17.35
CA LYS A 50 47.80 27.07 -18.16
C LYS A 50 47.11 28.01 -19.16
N LYS A 51 46.14 27.50 -19.94
CA LYS A 51 45.35 28.32 -20.88
C LYS A 51 44.52 29.41 -20.18
N GLN A 52 44.02 29.16 -18.97
CA GLN A 52 43.34 30.18 -18.17
C GLN A 52 44.26 31.34 -17.78
N LYS A 53 45.52 31.06 -17.42
CA LYS A 53 46.52 32.11 -17.14
C LYS A 53 46.80 32.95 -18.41
N GLU A 54 46.95 32.29 -19.55
CA GLU A 54 47.14 32.96 -20.85
C GLU A 54 45.94 33.85 -21.20
N TYR A 55 44.72 33.35 -21.01
CA TYR A 55 43.48 34.13 -21.19
C TYR A 55 43.41 35.35 -20.27
N LEU A 56 43.74 35.19 -18.99
CA LEU A 56 43.73 36.30 -18.03
C LEU A 56 44.79 37.36 -18.36
N ALA A 57 45.96 36.95 -18.85
CA ALA A 57 47.00 37.86 -19.31
C ALA A 57 46.53 38.66 -20.55
N VAL A 58 45.96 37.99 -21.57
CA VAL A 58 45.41 38.65 -22.76
C VAL A 58 44.25 39.58 -22.42
N ARG A 59 43.39 39.20 -21.47
CA ARG A 59 42.30 40.05 -20.97
C ARG A 59 42.82 41.31 -20.29
N HIS A 60 43.88 41.20 -19.49
CA HIS A 60 44.52 42.34 -18.86
C HIS A 60 45.12 43.29 -19.91
N GLU A 61 45.82 42.76 -20.92
CA GLU A 61 46.38 43.55 -22.02
C GLU A 61 45.32 44.21 -22.90
N LEU A 62 44.20 43.53 -23.16
CA LEU A 62 43.08 44.08 -23.90
C LEU A 62 42.43 45.26 -23.16
N ASN A 63 42.26 45.14 -21.83
CA ASN A 63 41.73 46.20 -20.98
C ASN A 63 42.68 47.39 -20.83
N ALA A 64 43.99 47.16 -20.93
CA ALA A 64 45.01 48.22 -20.89
C ALA A 64 45.17 48.97 -22.24
N THR A 65 44.57 48.47 -23.33
CA THR A 65 44.72 49.04 -24.67
C THR A 65 43.49 49.85 -25.07
N SER A 66 43.67 51.14 -25.42
CA SER A 66 42.60 52.00 -25.97
C SER A 66 42.12 51.48 -27.33
N SER A 67 40.81 51.27 -27.47
CA SER A 67 40.19 50.75 -28.70
C SER A 67 40.18 51.75 -29.86
N GLN A 68 40.31 53.05 -29.56
CA GLN A 68 40.25 54.14 -30.55
C GLN A 68 41.63 54.44 -31.15
N ASP A 69 42.67 54.52 -30.31
CA ASP A 69 44.01 54.92 -30.76
C ASP A 69 44.84 53.76 -31.32
N GLN A 70 44.66 52.55 -30.76
CA GLN A 70 45.43 51.36 -31.11
C GLN A 70 44.54 50.26 -31.70
N PHE A 71 43.61 50.62 -32.58
CA PHE A 71 42.59 49.71 -33.14
C PHE A 71 43.19 48.41 -33.71
N ALA A 72 44.29 48.48 -34.45
CA ALA A 72 44.93 47.30 -35.04
C ALA A 72 45.46 46.30 -33.98
N LYS A 73 46.00 46.80 -32.86
CA LYS A 73 46.47 45.98 -31.74
C LYS A 73 45.29 45.45 -30.92
N TRP A 74 44.32 46.31 -30.66
CA TRP A 74 43.07 45.96 -29.97
C TRP A 74 42.30 44.86 -30.70
N ALA A 75 42.15 44.97 -32.02
CA ALA A 75 41.47 43.97 -32.85
C ALA A 75 42.19 42.61 -32.86
N LYS A 76 43.53 42.60 -32.85
CA LYS A 76 44.33 41.36 -32.75
C LYS A 76 44.17 40.70 -31.37
N LEU A 77 44.30 41.46 -30.29
CA LEU A 77 44.11 40.97 -28.92
C LEU A 77 42.67 40.49 -28.70
N ARG A 78 41.67 41.14 -29.29
CA ARG A 78 40.27 40.72 -29.21
C ARG A 78 40.03 39.36 -29.88
N ARG A 79 40.58 39.13 -31.08
CA ARG A 79 40.50 37.82 -31.75
C ARG A 79 41.20 36.72 -30.96
N GLN A 80 42.34 37.03 -30.34
CA GLN A 80 43.04 36.10 -29.46
C GLN A 80 42.23 35.79 -28.19
N HIS A 81 41.63 36.81 -27.57
CA HIS A 81 40.73 36.66 -26.44
C HIS A 81 39.54 35.75 -26.78
N ASP A 82 38.85 36.02 -27.89
CA ASP A 82 37.66 35.27 -28.29
C ASP A 82 38.02 33.82 -28.66
N LYS A 83 39.17 33.58 -29.30
CA LYS A 83 39.69 32.24 -29.59
C LYS A 83 40.06 31.46 -28.32
N LEU A 84 40.72 32.11 -27.35
CA LEU A 84 41.06 31.48 -26.06
C LEU A 84 39.81 31.20 -25.23
N LEU A 85 38.80 32.07 -25.30
CA LEU A 85 37.53 31.88 -24.63
C LEU A 85 36.77 30.68 -25.20
N GLU A 86 36.68 30.56 -26.54
CA GLU A 86 36.05 29.42 -27.20
C GLU A 86 36.75 28.09 -26.84
N ASP A 87 38.09 28.08 -26.83
CA ASP A 87 38.88 26.92 -26.40
C ASP A 87 38.63 26.54 -24.93
N LEU A 88 38.47 27.53 -24.04
CA LEU A 88 38.20 27.31 -22.63
C LEU A 88 36.77 26.79 -22.41
N GLU A 89 35.79 27.30 -23.14
CA GLU A 89 34.41 26.81 -23.08
C GLU A 89 34.29 25.37 -23.58
N LYS A 90 34.96 25.02 -24.69
CA LYS A 90 35.01 23.63 -25.19
C LYS A 90 35.59 22.66 -24.16
N LYS A 91 36.74 23.03 -23.55
CA LYS A 91 37.38 22.20 -22.50
C LYS A 91 36.58 22.14 -21.21
N LYS A 92 35.89 23.22 -20.85
CA LYS A 92 34.99 23.25 -19.69
C LYS A 92 33.82 22.29 -19.90
N ASN A 93 33.17 22.36 -21.06
CA ASN A 93 32.05 21.49 -21.40
C ASN A 93 32.44 20.00 -21.41
N SER A 94 33.64 19.65 -21.91
CA SER A 94 34.13 18.27 -21.87
C SER A 94 34.41 17.79 -20.43
N HIS A 95 34.99 18.65 -19.59
CA HIS A 95 35.23 18.33 -18.18
C HIS A 95 33.91 18.18 -17.39
N ASP A 96 32.95 19.08 -17.62
CA ASP A 96 31.63 19.02 -16.98
C ASP A 96 30.86 17.76 -17.43
N ALA A 97 30.99 17.35 -18.70
CA ALA A 97 30.44 16.08 -19.19
C ALA A 97 31.08 14.86 -18.50
N ALA A 98 32.41 14.84 -18.36
CA ALA A 98 33.12 13.77 -17.65
C ALA A 98 32.70 13.69 -16.17
N ARG A 99 32.52 14.85 -15.52
CA ARG A 99 32.02 14.96 -14.15
C ARG A 99 30.61 14.37 -14.02
N VAL A 100 29.70 14.71 -14.93
CA VAL A 100 28.32 14.17 -14.94
C VAL A 100 28.32 12.66 -15.15
N GLN A 101 29.14 12.15 -16.07
CA GLN A 101 29.26 10.70 -16.30
C GLN A 101 29.79 9.97 -15.06
N PHE A 102 30.79 10.52 -14.41
CA PHE A 102 31.34 9.99 -13.16
C PHE A 102 30.31 9.97 -12.03
N ASP A 103 29.59 11.08 -11.84
CA ASP A 103 28.52 11.18 -10.84
C ASP A 103 27.38 10.18 -11.12
N ARG A 104 27.03 9.96 -12.40
CA ARG A 104 26.08 8.92 -12.81
C ARG A 104 26.59 7.51 -12.48
N TYR A 105 27.85 7.21 -12.81
CA TYR A 105 28.45 5.91 -12.51
C TYR A 105 28.44 5.61 -11.01
N LEU A 106 28.90 6.55 -10.17
CA LEU A 106 28.91 6.39 -8.72
C LEU A 106 27.50 6.28 -8.14
N THR A 107 26.54 7.04 -8.70
CA THR A 107 25.13 6.94 -8.28
C THR A 107 24.57 5.56 -8.59
N THR A 108 24.84 5.03 -9.78
CA THR A 108 24.43 3.66 -10.17
C THR A 108 25.12 2.61 -9.31
N ALA A 109 26.43 2.68 -9.13
CA ALA A 109 27.19 1.75 -8.30
C ALA A 109 26.70 1.73 -6.84
N ARG A 110 26.39 2.90 -6.29
CA ARG A 110 25.79 3.04 -4.95
C ARG A 110 24.38 2.45 -4.90
N LEU A 111 23.53 2.72 -5.88
CA LEU A 111 22.18 2.16 -5.93
C LEU A 111 22.22 0.64 -6.03
N VAL A 112 23.10 0.09 -6.87
CA VAL A 112 23.28 -1.37 -7.01
C VAL A 112 23.81 -1.99 -5.71
N SER A 113 24.80 -1.38 -5.06
CA SER A 113 25.35 -1.91 -3.81
C SER A 113 24.36 -1.82 -2.64
N THR A 114 23.65 -0.70 -2.50
CA THR A 114 22.68 -0.51 -1.40
C THR A 114 21.37 -1.28 -1.64
N ARG A 115 20.72 -1.08 -2.79
CA ARG A 115 19.43 -1.72 -3.11
C ARG A 115 19.58 -3.17 -3.56
N GLY A 116 20.66 -3.50 -4.26
CA GLY A 116 20.91 -4.88 -4.69
C GLY A 116 21.12 -5.82 -3.50
N LEU A 117 21.84 -5.38 -2.47
CA LEU A 117 22.03 -6.17 -1.25
C LEU A 117 20.70 -6.35 -0.49
N GLN A 118 19.87 -5.31 -0.43
CA GLN A 118 18.53 -5.37 0.16
C GLN A 118 17.59 -6.33 -0.59
N TRP A 119 17.77 -6.54 -1.90
CA TRP A 119 16.95 -7.47 -2.68
C TRP A 119 17.51 -8.90 -2.71
N PHE A 120 18.83 -9.04 -2.70
CA PHE A 120 19.51 -10.34 -2.77
C PHE A 120 19.21 -11.20 -1.54
N LEU A 121 19.27 -10.62 -0.34
CA LEU A 121 19.05 -11.37 0.90
C LEU A 121 17.63 -11.95 1.00
N PRO A 122 16.55 -11.17 0.77
CA PRO A 122 15.20 -11.72 0.71
C PRO A 122 14.97 -12.73 -0.38
N MET A 123 15.65 -12.60 -1.52
CA MET A 123 15.54 -13.58 -2.60
C MET A 123 16.10 -14.94 -2.14
N TRP A 124 17.30 -14.92 -1.54
CA TRP A 124 18.01 -16.13 -1.12
C TRP A 124 17.36 -16.81 0.10
N TYR A 125 16.98 -16.03 1.10
CA TYR A 125 16.40 -16.51 2.37
C TYR A 125 14.87 -16.38 2.43
N SER A 126 14.19 -16.35 1.27
CA SER A 126 12.74 -16.11 1.18
C SER A 126 11.87 -17.15 1.92
N LYS A 127 12.39 -18.37 2.13
CA LYS A 127 11.68 -19.50 2.74
C LYS A 127 11.96 -19.67 4.24
N GLU A 128 12.97 -19.00 4.77
CA GLU A 128 13.37 -19.15 6.17
C GLU A 128 12.60 -18.15 7.07
N PRO A 129 11.93 -18.62 8.14
CA PRO A 129 11.30 -17.72 9.10
C PRO A 129 12.36 -17.04 9.97
N MET A 130 12.24 -15.73 10.18
CA MET A 130 13.14 -15.01 11.08
C MET A 130 12.86 -15.37 12.54
N PHE A 131 11.59 -15.33 12.92
CA PHE A 131 11.08 -15.77 14.21
C PHE A 131 9.60 -16.13 14.10
N TRP A 132 9.14 -16.96 15.02
CA TRP A 132 7.77 -17.43 15.10
C TRP A 132 6.95 -16.54 16.04
N LEU A 133 5.72 -16.24 15.64
CA LEU A 133 4.77 -15.48 16.45
C LEU A 133 4.01 -16.47 17.35
N PRO A 134 3.71 -16.11 18.62
CA PRO A 134 2.84 -16.92 19.47
C PRO A 134 1.46 -17.09 18.84
N SER A 135 0.95 -18.33 18.81
CA SER A 135 -0.33 -18.65 18.16
C SER A 135 -1.50 -17.93 18.85
N GLY A 136 -2.32 -17.22 18.07
CA GLY A 136 -3.56 -16.58 18.54
C GLY A 136 -3.41 -15.15 19.08
N TRP A 137 -2.21 -14.56 19.05
CA TRP A 137 -2.01 -13.16 19.46
C TRP A 137 -2.37 -12.14 18.38
N PHE A 138 -2.23 -12.53 17.11
CA PHE A 138 -2.46 -11.63 15.97
C PHE A 138 -3.60 -12.14 15.08
N PRO A 139 -4.46 -11.27 14.55
CA PRO A 139 -5.47 -11.64 13.55
C PRO A 139 -4.84 -12.20 12.28
N TYR A 140 -5.55 -13.08 11.58
CA TYR A 140 -5.08 -13.76 10.36
C TYR A 140 -4.45 -12.82 9.31
N TYR A 141 -4.98 -11.61 9.14
CA TYR A 141 -4.44 -10.65 8.18
C TYR A 141 -3.05 -10.12 8.54
N VAL A 142 -2.74 -10.00 9.84
CA VAL A 142 -1.41 -9.58 10.32
C VAL A 142 -0.41 -10.72 10.14
N GLU A 143 -0.79 -11.95 10.50
CA GLU A 143 0.05 -13.14 10.29
C GLU A 143 0.32 -13.36 8.80
N TRP A 144 -0.68 -13.13 7.96
CA TRP A 144 -0.55 -13.18 6.50
C TRP A 144 0.44 -12.14 5.97
N PHE A 145 0.34 -10.88 6.41
CA PHE A 145 1.26 -9.82 5.99
C PHE A 145 2.68 -10.05 6.49
N ALA A 146 2.83 -10.47 7.76
CA ALA A 146 4.11 -10.79 8.38
C ALA A 146 4.86 -11.91 7.63
N SER A 147 4.12 -12.86 7.05
CA SER A 147 4.69 -13.98 6.27
C SER A 147 5.10 -13.63 4.83
N PHE A 148 4.77 -12.44 4.34
CA PHE A 148 5.05 -12.04 2.96
C PHE A 148 6.55 -11.86 2.70
N PRO A 149 7.17 -12.42 1.64
CA PRO A 149 6.56 -13.01 0.45
C PRO A 149 6.37 -14.53 0.47
N ARG A 150 7.24 -15.29 1.15
CA ARG A 150 7.32 -16.77 1.04
C ARG A 150 7.53 -17.52 2.36
N ALA A 151 7.49 -16.82 3.50
CA ALA A 151 7.62 -17.46 4.81
C ALA A 151 6.33 -18.21 5.20
N PRO A 152 6.41 -19.24 6.07
CA PRO A 152 5.24 -19.93 6.58
C PRO A 152 4.33 -19.00 7.40
N ILE A 153 3.02 -19.21 7.33
CA ILE A 153 2.02 -18.42 8.08
C ILE A 153 2.25 -18.61 9.58
N GLY A 154 2.17 -17.53 10.37
CA GLY A 154 2.53 -17.52 11.79
C GLY A 154 4.01 -17.19 12.07
N SER A 155 4.78 -16.82 11.04
CA SER A 155 6.16 -16.36 11.18
C SER A 155 6.40 -15.01 10.51
N VAL A 156 7.48 -14.33 10.90
CA VAL A 156 7.92 -13.08 10.30
C VAL A 156 8.95 -13.35 9.20
N SER A 157 8.70 -12.79 8.02
CA SER A 157 9.61 -12.87 6.88
C SER A 157 10.81 -11.94 7.03
N ILE A 158 11.87 -12.26 6.29
CA ILE A 158 13.06 -11.39 6.18
C ILE A 158 12.74 -9.98 5.64
N VAL A 159 11.77 -9.83 4.74
CA VAL A 159 11.40 -8.52 4.17
C VAL A 159 10.71 -7.64 5.20
N VAL A 160 9.77 -8.21 5.95
CA VAL A 160 9.06 -7.49 7.01
C VAL A 160 10.03 -7.08 8.11
N TRP A 161 10.98 -7.97 8.45
CA TRP A 161 12.06 -7.64 9.38
C TRP A 161 12.99 -6.53 8.88
N GLN A 162 13.39 -6.56 7.61
CA GLN A 162 14.18 -5.47 7.01
C GLN A 162 13.45 -4.13 7.09
N TRP A 163 12.16 -4.08 6.71
CA TRP A 163 11.38 -2.85 6.75
C TRP A 163 11.24 -2.31 8.18
N ALA A 164 11.07 -3.20 9.16
CA ALA A 164 11.06 -2.82 10.57
C ALA A 164 12.41 -2.22 11.00
N CYS A 165 13.53 -2.85 10.62
CA CYS A 165 14.87 -2.35 10.91
C CYS A 165 15.13 -0.98 10.26
N THR A 166 14.79 -0.82 8.98
CA THR A 166 14.94 0.46 8.26
C THR A 166 14.11 1.55 8.92
N GLY A 167 12.83 1.28 9.24
CA GLY A 167 11.95 2.24 9.90
C GLY A 167 12.48 2.68 11.27
N MET A 168 12.96 1.73 12.08
CA MET A 168 13.57 2.03 13.38
C MET A 168 14.83 2.88 13.23
N LEU A 169 15.72 2.54 12.30
CA LEU A 169 16.96 3.28 12.06
C LEU A 169 16.70 4.71 11.56
N VAL A 170 15.71 4.91 10.69
CA VAL A 170 15.29 6.25 10.24
C VAL A 170 14.87 7.11 11.43
N LEU A 171 13.98 6.59 12.28
CA LEU A 171 13.50 7.32 13.46
C LEU A 171 14.63 7.69 14.43
N ILE A 172 15.55 6.76 14.68
CA ILE A 172 16.71 7.01 15.56
C ILE A 172 17.60 8.10 14.98
N ILE A 173 17.88 8.04 13.67
CA ILE A 173 18.74 9.03 13.02
C ILE A 173 18.08 10.40 13.00
N GLU A 174 16.78 10.49 12.72
CA GLU A 174 16.04 11.75 12.77
C GLU A 174 16.01 12.32 14.20
N ALA A 175 15.84 11.47 15.22
CA ALA A 175 15.93 11.88 16.61
C ALA A 175 17.34 12.40 16.97
N ILE A 176 18.41 11.74 16.50
CA ILE A 176 19.78 12.21 16.72
C ILE A 176 20.03 13.54 15.99
N MET A 177 19.63 13.65 14.73
CA MET A 177 19.82 14.86 13.93
C MET A 177 19.04 16.05 14.48
N THR A 178 17.85 15.83 15.02
CA THR A 178 17.06 16.88 15.70
C THR A 178 17.69 17.30 17.02
N LEU A 179 18.21 16.36 17.83
CA LEU A 179 18.95 16.66 19.05
C LEU A 179 20.26 17.42 18.77
N VAL A 180 21.03 17.00 17.76
CA VAL A 180 22.23 17.70 17.32
C VAL A 180 21.88 19.08 16.78
N GLY A 181 20.82 19.19 15.98
CA GLY A 181 20.29 20.48 15.49
C GLY A 181 19.93 21.42 16.64
N TYR A 182 19.28 20.91 17.69
CA TYR A 182 18.94 21.67 18.89
C TYR A 182 20.20 22.09 19.69
N ALA A 183 21.20 21.22 19.80
CA ALA A 183 22.48 21.51 20.44
C ALA A 183 23.33 22.54 19.67
N VAL A 184 23.28 22.51 18.34
CA VAL A 184 23.97 23.50 17.49
C VAL A 184 23.23 24.84 17.48
N ALA A 185 21.90 24.83 17.45
CA ALA A 185 21.07 26.05 17.52
C ALA A 185 21.17 26.74 18.89
N SER A 186 21.22 25.97 19.98
CA SER A 186 21.47 26.52 21.33
C SER A 186 22.86 27.15 21.47
N LYS A 187 23.89 26.56 20.82
CA LYS A 187 25.23 27.19 20.73
C LYS A 187 25.25 28.47 19.88
N GLN A 188 24.41 28.59 18.84
CA GLN A 188 24.30 29.82 18.05
C GLN A 188 23.57 30.95 18.77
N LYS A 189 22.58 30.64 19.64
CA LYS A 189 21.89 31.65 20.47
C LYS A 189 22.79 32.34 21.51
N GLN A 190 23.93 31.74 21.89
CA GLN A 190 24.91 32.36 22.79
C GLN A 190 25.92 33.30 22.09
N LYS A 191 25.88 33.44 20.75
CA LYS A 191 26.87 34.20 19.97
C LYS A 191 26.28 35.28 19.04
N GLN A 192 25.16 35.90 19.41
CA GLN A 192 24.70 37.14 18.75
C GLN A 192 24.94 38.35 19.66
N PRO A 193 25.81 39.30 19.29
CA PRO A 193 25.81 40.63 19.88
C PRO A 193 24.66 41.48 19.27
N VAL A 194 24.06 42.31 20.13
CA VAL A 194 22.97 43.26 19.82
C VAL A 194 23.42 44.28 18.76
N PRO A 195 22.60 44.65 17.76
CA PRO A 195 22.97 45.67 16.79
C PRO A 195 22.73 47.07 17.38
N ALA A 196 23.79 47.87 17.47
CA ALA A 196 23.69 49.31 17.69
C ALA A 196 23.30 50.00 16.38
N ALA A 197 22.32 50.88 16.47
CA ALA A 197 21.88 51.80 15.41
C ALA A 197 22.99 52.83 15.09
N GLY A 198 23.12 53.21 13.82
CA GLY A 198 23.89 54.39 13.41
C GLY A 198 24.43 54.40 11.98
N SER A 199 23.64 55.00 11.07
CA SER A 199 24.03 55.78 9.88
C SER A 199 24.97 55.18 8.80
N GLY A 200 24.35 54.72 7.71
CA GLY A 200 24.33 55.41 6.41
C GLY A 200 25.64 55.65 5.64
N ALA A 201 25.81 54.92 4.53
CA ALA A 201 26.10 55.44 3.19
C ALA A 201 26.13 54.25 2.21
N GLY A 202 25.42 54.38 1.09
CA GLY A 202 25.11 53.27 0.19
C GLY A 202 26.23 52.86 -0.75
N GLU A 203 26.17 51.61 -1.21
CA GLU A 203 26.57 51.28 -2.58
C GLU A 203 25.89 49.99 -3.06
N LYS A 204 25.26 50.08 -4.23
CA LYS A 204 24.75 48.94 -5.00
C LYS A 204 25.93 48.04 -5.39
N LYS A 205 25.92 46.78 -4.95
CA LYS A 205 26.38 45.61 -5.72
C LYS A 205 26.03 44.32 -4.97
N ASP A 206 25.72 43.28 -5.74
CA ASP A 206 25.58 41.87 -5.35
C ASP A 206 24.21 41.40 -4.80
N SER A 207 23.14 41.67 -5.55
CA SER A 207 21.86 40.93 -5.45
C SER A 207 21.76 39.71 -6.39
N ILE A 208 22.87 39.30 -7.03
CA ILE A 208 22.85 38.21 -8.04
C ILE A 208 23.17 36.83 -7.42
N SER A 209 23.96 36.75 -6.35
CA SER A 209 24.45 35.45 -5.83
C SER A 209 23.50 34.72 -4.86
N VAL A 210 22.57 35.43 -4.23
CA VAL A 210 21.53 34.81 -3.37
C VAL A 210 20.40 34.22 -4.22
N ASN A 211 20.12 34.85 -5.37
CA ASN A 211 19.06 34.41 -6.28
C ASN A 211 19.45 33.15 -7.09
N GLU A 212 20.75 32.91 -7.32
CA GLU A 212 21.22 31.68 -7.98
C GLU A 212 21.17 30.45 -7.05
N ARG A 213 21.39 30.63 -5.74
CA ARG A 213 21.35 29.52 -4.77
C ARG A 213 19.91 29.12 -4.41
N SER A 214 18.95 30.05 -4.49
CA SER A 214 17.51 29.74 -4.43
C SER A 214 17.00 29.16 -5.76
N LYS A 215 17.41 29.69 -6.92
CA LYS A 215 17.10 29.09 -8.24
C LYS A 215 17.59 27.66 -8.36
N MET A 216 18.81 27.35 -7.93
CA MET A 216 19.37 25.99 -8.05
C MET A 216 18.67 24.97 -7.13
N LYS A 217 18.18 25.38 -5.95
CA LYS A 217 17.33 24.52 -5.11
C LYS A 217 15.91 24.38 -5.65
N GLN A 218 15.40 25.41 -6.33
CA GLN A 218 14.07 25.41 -6.92
C GLN A 218 14.03 24.63 -8.24
N ASP A 219 15.07 24.71 -9.07
CA ASP A 219 15.23 23.98 -10.34
C ASP A 219 15.53 22.48 -10.12
N PHE A 220 16.27 22.11 -9.07
CA PHE A 220 16.47 20.70 -8.73
C PHE A 220 15.20 20.03 -8.16
N CYS A 221 14.28 20.83 -7.58
CA CYS A 221 12.94 20.37 -7.23
C CYS A 221 11.97 20.46 -8.44
N PHE A 222 12.26 21.29 -9.43
CA PHE A 222 11.46 21.50 -10.64
C PHE A 222 11.68 20.41 -11.69
N GLU A 223 12.86 19.82 -11.77
CA GLU A 223 13.15 18.76 -12.75
C GLU A 223 12.64 17.36 -12.31
N VAL A 224 12.36 17.18 -11.00
CA VAL A 224 11.72 15.96 -10.47
C VAL A 224 10.19 16.08 -10.39
N CYS A 225 9.63 17.30 -10.41
CA CYS A 225 8.18 17.53 -10.37
C CYS A 225 7.62 18.23 -11.62
N GLY A 226 8.43 18.37 -12.68
CA GLY A 226 8.02 18.88 -14.00
C GLY A 226 7.29 17.84 -14.86
N ALA A 227 6.76 16.78 -14.26
CA ALA A 227 5.74 15.97 -14.92
C ALA A 227 4.40 16.67 -14.69
N LYS A 228 3.85 17.23 -15.77
CA LYS A 228 2.41 17.49 -15.87
C LYS A 228 1.70 16.20 -15.48
N VAL A 229 1.24 16.14 -14.24
CA VAL A 229 0.53 15.00 -13.67
C VAL A 229 -0.83 14.95 -14.35
N GLU A 230 -0.88 14.30 -15.51
CA GLU A 230 -2.00 13.42 -15.80
C GLU A 230 -1.99 12.35 -14.70
N SER A 231 -2.59 12.68 -13.56
CA SER A 231 -2.71 11.84 -12.36
C SER A 231 -3.20 10.43 -12.69
N HIS A 232 -3.98 10.30 -13.76
CA HIS A 232 -4.46 9.03 -14.28
C HIS A 232 -3.37 8.14 -14.90
N LYS A 233 -2.30 8.69 -15.51
CA LYS A 233 -1.25 7.89 -16.18
C LYS A 233 -0.14 7.43 -15.23
N LEU A 234 0.23 8.23 -14.23
CA LEU A 234 1.21 7.85 -13.20
C LEU A 234 0.64 6.81 -12.23
N ALA A 235 -0.60 6.97 -11.78
CA ALA A 235 -1.28 5.95 -10.97
C ALA A 235 -1.44 4.63 -11.75
N ALA A 236 -1.84 4.69 -13.03
CA ALA A 236 -1.92 3.50 -13.87
C ALA A 236 -0.55 2.84 -14.10
N GLY A 237 0.53 3.61 -14.27
CA GLY A 237 1.89 3.10 -14.39
C GLY A 237 2.39 2.42 -13.11
N PHE A 238 2.13 3.04 -11.96
CA PHE A 238 2.47 2.46 -10.65
C PHE A 238 1.65 1.20 -10.36
N ILE A 239 0.33 1.22 -10.59
CA ILE A 239 -0.55 0.05 -10.44
C ILE A 239 -0.13 -1.06 -11.39
N LYS A 240 0.19 -0.74 -12.66
CA LYS A 240 0.72 -1.74 -13.62
C LYS A 240 2.02 -2.35 -13.12
N SER A 241 2.96 -1.54 -12.61
CA SER A 241 4.23 -2.05 -12.07
C SER A 241 4.03 -2.93 -10.84
N LEU A 242 3.11 -2.56 -9.94
CA LEU A 242 2.74 -3.34 -8.77
C LEU A 242 2.07 -4.66 -9.16
N VAL A 243 1.14 -4.63 -10.12
CA VAL A 243 0.46 -5.83 -10.61
C VAL A 243 1.41 -6.75 -11.37
N ILE A 244 2.37 -6.23 -12.14
CA ILE A 244 3.36 -7.06 -12.84
C ILE A 244 4.32 -7.73 -11.84
N PHE A 245 4.77 -7.00 -10.83
CA PHE A 245 5.74 -7.52 -9.86
C PHE A 245 5.10 -8.43 -8.80
N PHE A 246 3.99 -7.99 -8.21
CA PHE A 246 3.31 -8.71 -7.14
C PHE A 246 2.21 -9.65 -7.64
N GLY A 247 1.71 -9.48 -8.86
CA GLY A 247 0.65 -10.31 -9.45
C GLY A 247 0.97 -11.81 -9.42
N PRO A 248 2.14 -12.28 -9.89
CA PRO A 248 2.49 -13.71 -9.84
C PRO A 248 2.51 -14.31 -8.43
N ILE A 249 2.72 -13.49 -7.39
CA ILE A 249 2.77 -13.92 -5.98
C ILE A 249 1.40 -13.82 -5.32
N LEU A 250 0.66 -12.73 -5.57
CA LEU A 250 -0.63 -12.46 -4.94
C LEU A 250 -1.77 -13.21 -5.63
N LEU A 251 -1.75 -13.35 -6.96
CA LEU A 251 -2.81 -14.01 -7.72
C LEU A 251 -3.11 -15.45 -7.25
N PRO A 252 -2.12 -16.36 -7.08
CA PRO A 252 -2.42 -17.70 -6.58
C PRO A 252 -2.96 -17.69 -5.15
N LYS A 253 -2.52 -16.75 -4.29
CA LYS A 253 -3.07 -16.58 -2.93
C LYS A 253 -4.51 -16.05 -2.95
N ILE A 254 -4.83 -15.11 -3.83
CA ILE A 254 -6.19 -14.59 -3.99
C ILE A 254 -7.12 -15.67 -4.56
N ILE A 255 -6.65 -16.46 -5.53
CA ILE A 255 -7.43 -17.57 -6.10
C ILE A 255 -7.70 -18.65 -5.05
N THR A 256 -6.69 -19.04 -4.25
CA THR A 256 -6.87 -20.03 -3.18
C THR A 256 -7.80 -19.52 -2.10
N TYR A 257 -7.67 -18.26 -1.68
CA TYR A 257 -8.59 -17.62 -0.73
C TYR A 257 -10.03 -17.53 -1.27
N TYR A 258 -10.21 -17.16 -2.54
CA TYR A 258 -11.53 -17.13 -3.18
C TYR A 258 -12.14 -18.54 -3.27
N ARG A 259 -11.34 -19.55 -3.62
CA ARG A 259 -11.77 -20.95 -3.64
C ARG A 259 -12.15 -21.43 -2.25
N SER A 260 -11.41 -21.08 -1.20
CA SER A 260 -11.73 -21.47 0.17
C SER A 260 -13.03 -20.84 0.65
N ILE A 261 -13.27 -19.55 0.38
CA ILE A 261 -14.55 -18.89 0.72
C ILE A 261 -15.73 -19.57 0.02
N ARG A 262 -15.60 -19.91 -1.27
CA ARG A 262 -16.66 -20.61 -2.01
C ARG A 262 -16.86 -22.04 -1.54
N ALA A 263 -15.79 -22.70 -1.09
CA ALA A 263 -15.85 -24.06 -0.55
C ALA A 263 -16.45 -24.12 0.86
N GLN A 264 -16.39 -23.06 1.67
CA GLN A 264 -16.95 -23.03 3.03
C GLN A 264 -18.42 -23.46 3.09
N GLN A 265 -19.23 -23.04 2.13
CA GLN A 265 -20.64 -23.44 2.05
C GLN A 265 -20.80 -24.96 1.91
N ARG A 266 -19.99 -25.59 1.05
CA ARG A 266 -19.98 -27.04 0.83
C ARG A 266 -19.40 -27.78 2.03
N ASN A 267 -18.29 -27.28 2.58
CA ASN A 267 -17.59 -27.90 3.70
C ASN A 267 -18.48 -27.99 4.94
N HIS A 268 -19.31 -26.97 5.19
CA HIS A 268 -20.24 -26.96 6.34
C HIS A 268 -21.64 -27.51 6.01
N ASN A 269 -21.88 -28.06 4.81
CA ASN A 269 -23.19 -28.56 4.34
C ASN A 269 -24.33 -27.55 4.48
N LEU A 270 -24.05 -26.27 4.30
CA LEU A 270 -25.04 -25.22 4.44
C LEU A 270 -25.71 -24.94 3.08
N LYS A 271 -27.04 -24.87 3.08
CA LYS A 271 -27.83 -24.51 1.90
C LYS A 271 -28.04 -23.00 1.85
N PRO A 272 -28.11 -22.39 0.64
CA PRO A 272 -28.47 -20.99 0.51
C PRO A 272 -29.87 -20.74 1.08
N ILE A 273 -30.00 -19.72 1.91
CA ILE A 273 -31.26 -19.34 2.56
C ILE A 273 -31.80 -18.10 1.83
N PRO A 274 -33.14 -17.95 1.66
CA PRO A 274 -33.72 -16.68 1.21
C PRO A 274 -33.31 -15.53 2.15
N LEU A 275 -33.30 -14.30 1.62
CA LEU A 275 -32.82 -13.13 2.34
C LEU A 275 -33.61 -12.92 3.65
N PRO A 276 -32.96 -12.98 4.84
CA PRO A 276 -33.64 -12.74 6.09
C PRO A 276 -34.20 -11.32 6.17
N PRO A 277 -35.37 -11.09 6.79
CA PRO A 277 -36.04 -9.79 6.81
C PRO A 277 -35.22 -8.71 7.53
N THR A 278 -34.42 -9.08 8.52
CA THR A 278 -33.50 -8.17 9.23
C THR A 278 -32.41 -7.65 8.32
N ILE A 279 -31.81 -8.53 7.50
CA ILE A 279 -30.76 -8.17 6.55
C ILE A 279 -31.36 -7.36 5.40
N ALA A 280 -32.56 -7.71 4.92
CA ALA A 280 -33.25 -6.91 3.91
C ALA A 280 -33.46 -5.45 4.36
N ARG A 281 -33.95 -5.22 5.59
CA ARG A 281 -34.10 -3.87 6.16
C ARG A 281 -32.78 -3.11 6.23
N ASN A 282 -31.73 -3.79 6.68
CA ASN A 282 -30.38 -3.24 6.78
C ASN A 282 -29.81 -2.84 5.41
N LEU A 283 -30.04 -3.66 4.37
CA LEU A 283 -29.64 -3.36 3.00
C LEU A 283 -30.39 -2.15 2.44
N VAL A 284 -31.69 -2.01 2.75
CA VAL A 284 -32.47 -0.82 2.36
C VAL A 284 -31.91 0.44 3.01
N ILE A 285 -31.54 0.39 4.30
CA ILE A 285 -30.90 1.53 4.99
C ILE A 285 -29.58 1.92 4.29
N LEU A 286 -28.67 0.95 4.09
CA LEU A 286 -27.40 1.20 3.41
C LEU A 286 -27.60 1.73 2.00
N PHE A 287 -28.59 1.22 1.27
CA PHE A 287 -28.93 1.71 -0.07
C PHE A 287 -29.42 3.16 -0.04
N ILE A 288 -30.31 3.52 0.87
CA ILE A 288 -30.81 4.90 1.00
C ILE A 288 -29.67 5.87 1.36
N ILE A 289 -28.81 5.49 2.30
CA ILE A 289 -27.67 6.32 2.71
C ILE A 289 -26.64 6.46 1.58
N SER A 290 -26.28 5.36 0.93
CA SER A 290 -25.39 5.36 -0.24
C SER A 290 -25.96 6.22 -1.38
N ALA A 291 -27.26 6.08 -1.68
CA ALA A 291 -27.94 6.92 -2.66
C ALA A 291 -27.95 8.40 -2.23
N ALA A 292 -28.17 8.71 -0.96
CA ALA A 292 -28.12 10.08 -0.45
C ALA A 292 -26.72 10.70 -0.62
N PHE A 293 -25.65 9.94 -0.36
CA PHE A 293 -24.28 10.40 -0.61
C PHE A 293 -24.04 10.65 -2.11
N LEU A 294 -24.47 9.75 -3.00
CA LEU A 294 -24.36 9.94 -4.45
C LEU A 294 -25.20 11.13 -4.95
N ILE A 295 -26.38 11.36 -4.38
CA ILE A 295 -27.18 12.55 -4.72
C ILE A 295 -26.43 13.83 -4.30
N ARG A 296 -25.73 13.83 -3.16
CA ARG A 296 -24.92 14.96 -2.69
C ARG A 296 -23.70 15.28 -3.59
N THR A 297 -23.33 14.40 -4.52
CA THR A 297 -22.29 14.70 -5.52
C THR A 297 -22.83 15.46 -6.73
N LEU A 298 -24.15 15.54 -6.90
CA LEU A 298 -24.74 16.20 -8.07
C LEU A 298 -24.56 17.74 -7.99
N PRO A 299 -24.43 18.41 -9.15
CA PRO A 299 -24.26 19.86 -9.23
C PRO A 299 -25.21 20.72 -8.38
N PRO A 300 -26.54 20.46 -8.28
CA PRO A 300 -27.43 21.29 -7.48
C PRO A 300 -27.14 21.27 -5.97
N PHE A 301 -26.46 20.23 -5.46
CA PHE A 301 -26.09 20.14 -4.06
C PHE A 301 -24.65 20.62 -3.79
N SER A 302 -23.93 21.00 -4.85
CA SER A 302 -22.58 21.52 -4.79
C SER A 302 -22.60 22.97 -4.28
N PRO A 303 -21.63 23.39 -3.43
CA PRO A 303 -21.60 24.75 -2.95
C PRO A 303 -21.20 25.70 -4.09
N PHE A 304 -21.72 26.92 -4.08
CA PHE A 304 -21.52 27.87 -5.17
C PHE A 304 -20.04 28.27 -5.32
N ASN A 305 -19.50 28.13 -6.53
CA ASN A 305 -18.12 28.52 -6.84
C ASN A 305 -18.11 29.84 -7.60
N ILE A 306 -17.50 30.87 -7.00
CA ILE A 306 -17.52 32.24 -7.53
C ILE A 306 -16.71 32.35 -8.82
N PHE A 307 -15.56 31.67 -8.93
CA PHE A 307 -14.68 31.77 -10.09
C PHE A 307 -15.27 31.06 -11.32
N THR A 308 -15.90 29.89 -11.14
CA THR A 308 -16.55 29.19 -12.25
C THR A 308 -17.86 29.88 -12.66
N ALA A 309 -18.64 30.40 -11.70
CA ALA A 309 -19.88 31.11 -12.03
C ALA A 309 -19.62 32.43 -12.78
N THR A 310 -18.60 33.19 -12.37
CA THR A 310 -18.24 34.47 -13.01
C THR A 310 -17.30 34.31 -14.22
N GLN A 311 -16.90 33.07 -14.55
CA GLN A 311 -15.93 32.75 -15.60
C GLN A 311 -14.66 33.63 -15.51
N SER A 312 -14.13 33.78 -14.30
CA SER A 312 -13.03 34.70 -14.02
C SER A 312 -11.72 33.99 -13.68
N ARG A 313 -10.60 34.59 -14.06
CA ARG A 313 -9.25 34.11 -13.70
C ARG A 313 -8.92 34.43 -12.25
N LEU A 314 -8.05 33.65 -11.62
CA LEU A 314 -7.68 33.81 -10.21
C LEU A 314 -7.07 35.20 -9.88
N GLN A 315 -6.37 35.83 -10.83
CA GLN A 315 -5.70 37.12 -10.67
C GLN A 315 -6.61 38.35 -10.89
N ILE A 316 -7.91 38.16 -11.11
CA ILE A 316 -8.86 39.27 -11.32
C ILE A 316 -8.92 40.22 -10.10
N PRO A 317 -8.98 41.56 -10.26
CA PRO A 317 -9.17 42.46 -9.12
C PRO A 317 -10.45 42.13 -8.33
N THR A 318 -10.40 42.21 -6.99
CA THR A 318 -11.50 41.76 -6.10
C THR A 318 -12.79 42.52 -6.40
N ASP A 319 -12.74 43.84 -6.59
CA ASP A 319 -13.93 44.62 -6.91
C ASP A 319 -14.59 44.17 -8.21
N THR A 320 -13.80 43.94 -9.26
CA THR A 320 -14.32 43.47 -10.55
C THR A 320 -14.91 42.06 -10.49
N LEU A 321 -14.45 41.21 -9.56
CA LEU A 321 -15.03 39.90 -9.32
C LEU A 321 -16.42 40.03 -8.69
N PHE A 322 -16.55 40.87 -7.67
CA PHE A 322 -17.82 41.05 -6.95
C PHE A 322 -18.84 41.90 -7.71
N THR A 323 -18.41 42.79 -8.62
CA THR A 323 -19.34 43.46 -9.55
C THR A 323 -19.90 42.49 -10.59
N ARG A 324 -19.10 41.54 -11.08
CA ARG A 324 -19.61 40.43 -11.91
C ARG A 324 -20.53 39.53 -11.10
N LEU A 325 -20.19 39.21 -9.86
CA LEU A 325 -21.07 38.43 -8.99
C LEU A 325 -22.41 39.14 -8.74
N SER A 326 -22.41 40.45 -8.51
CA SER A 326 -23.63 41.24 -8.32
C SER A 326 -24.54 41.25 -9.54
N SER A 327 -23.98 41.08 -10.75
CA SER A 327 -24.78 40.95 -11.98
C SER A 327 -25.47 39.58 -12.12
N LEU A 328 -24.97 38.55 -11.43
CA LEU A 328 -25.55 37.20 -11.47
C LEU A 328 -26.61 36.99 -10.36
N ARG A 329 -26.37 37.52 -9.17
CA ARG A 329 -27.28 37.43 -8.01
C ARG A 329 -27.03 38.57 -7.02
N PRO A 330 -28.02 38.94 -6.18
CA PRO A 330 -27.77 39.87 -5.07
C PRO A 330 -26.70 39.33 -4.10
N LEU A 331 -25.88 40.24 -3.56
CA LEU A 331 -24.80 39.88 -2.63
C LEU A 331 -25.36 39.52 -1.25
N SER A 332 -24.98 38.35 -0.77
CA SER A 332 -25.23 37.88 0.60
C SER A 332 -24.32 38.62 1.59
N PRO A 333 -24.70 38.76 2.87
CA PRO A 333 -23.78 39.22 3.92
C PRO A 333 -22.47 38.42 3.96
N ALA A 334 -22.52 37.11 3.69
CA ALA A 334 -21.34 36.27 3.62
C ALA A 334 -20.41 36.67 2.45
N ASP A 335 -20.98 37.10 1.32
CA ASP A 335 -20.21 37.57 0.16
C ASP A 335 -19.48 38.88 0.46
N LEU A 336 -20.08 39.77 1.26
CA LEU A 336 -19.44 41.02 1.67
C LEU A 336 -18.25 40.77 2.60
N VAL A 337 -18.38 39.82 3.53
CA VAL A 337 -17.26 39.38 4.37
C VAL A 337 -16.18 38.74 3.50
N LEU A 338 -16.57 37.85 2.58
CA LEU A 338 -15.63 37.20 1.67
C LEU A 338 -14.89 38.21 0.79
N LYS A 339 -15.56 39.27 0.34
CA LYS A 339 -14.95 40.38 -0.40
C LYS A 339 -13.82 41.03 0.39
N SER A 340 -14.01 41.27 1.68
CA SER A 340 -12.97 41.84 2.55
C SER A 340 -11.77 40.89 2.75
N ARG A 341 -12.01 39.57 2.73
CA ARG A 341 -10.96 38.54 2.90
C ARG A 341 -10.12 38.32 1.64
N PHE A 342 -10.68 38.55 0.44
CA PHE A 342 -10.01 38.37 -0.87
C PHE A 342 -8.93 39.41 -1.20
N ALA A 343 -8.38 40.10 -0.20
CA ALA A 343 -7.34 41.11 -0.36
C ALA A 343 -5.99 40.52 -0.85
N SER A 344 -5.64 39.31 -0.40
CA SER A 344 -4.39 38.64 -0.78
C SER A 344 -4.63 37.52 -1.79
N LEU A 345 -3.63 37.23 -2.66
CA LEU A 345 -3.70 36.06 -3.54
C LEU A 345 -3.79 34.76 -2.73
N GLU A 346 -3.12 34.71 -1.57
CA GLU A 346 -3.12 33.56 -0.67
C GLU A 346 -4.52 33.22 -0.14
N SER A 347 -5.30 34.22 0.27
CA SER A 347 -6.69 34.01 0.69
C SER A 347 -7.56 33.38 -0.40
N ARG A 348 -7.29 33.70 -1.67
CA ARG A 348 -8.00 33.13 -2.83
C ARG A 348 -7.57 31.70 -3.13
N LEU A 349 -6.31 31.35 -2.86
CA LEU A 349 -5.87 29.95 -2.96
C LEU A 349 -6.49 29.10 -1.85
N LEU A 350 -6.55 29.64 -0.62
CA LEU A 350 -7.20 28.97 0.52
C LEU A 350 -8.70 28.78 0.29
N TYR A 351 -9.37 29.70 -0.40
CA TYR A 351 -10.75 29.52 -0.89
C TYR A 351 -10.90 28.27 -1.78
N LEU A 352 -9.92 27.97 -2.63
CA LEU A 352 -9.97 26.79 -3.51
C LEU A 352 -9.76 25.47 -2.73
N GLN A 353 -9.09 25.52 -1.58
CA GLN A 353 -8.84 24.36 -0.72
C GLN A 353 -9.98 24.09 0.27
N PHE A 354 -10.46 25.11 0.98
CA PHE A 354 -11.42 24.97 2.09
C PHE A 354 -12.84 25.46 1.75
N GLY A 355 -13.03 26.19 0.66
CA GLY A 355 -14.33 26.73 0.26
C GLY A 355 -14.67 28.10 0.85
N GLY A 356 -15.81 28.66 0.42
CA GLY A 356 -16.25 30.00 0.80
C GLY A 356 -16.83 30.12 2.21
N ASP A 357 -17.49 29.06 2.69
CA ASP A 357 -18.17 29.08 4.00
C ASP A 357 -17.15 29.16 5.15
N VAL A 358 -16.06 28.38 5.06
CA VAL A 358 -14.93 28.42 6.00
C VAL A 358 -14.28 29.81 6.01
N LEU A 359 -14.03 30.37 4.82
CA LEU A 359 -13.32 31.64 4.68
C LEU A 359 -14.13 32.86 5.14
N SER A 360 -15.46 32.80 5.00
CA SER A 360 -16.37 33.87 5.42
C SER A 360 -16.80 33.75 6.89
N SER A 361 -16.92 32.54 7.43
CA SER A 361 -17.44 32.30 8.78
C SER A 361 -16.37 32.20 9.86
N CYS A 362 -15.10 31.92 9.50
CA CYS A 362 -14.05 31.76 10.50
C CYS A 362 -13.65 33.10 11.15
N PRO A 363 -13.75 33.24 12.49
CA PRO A 363 -13.43 34.49 13.18
C PRO A 363 -11.92 34.66 13.45
N PHE A 364 -11.19 33.57 13.69
CA PHE A 364 -9.78 33.60 14.11
C PHE A 364 -8.78 33.25 12.99
N CYS A 365 -9.25 32.90 11.79
CA CYS A 365 -8.38 32.47 10.71
C CYS A 365 -7.68 33.64 10.02
N SER A 366 -6.42 33.44 9.64
CA SER A 366 -5.57 34.42 8.96
C SER A 366 -4.84 33.78 7.78
N SER A 367 -4.62 34.50 6.68
CA SER A 367 -3.89 33.97 5.51
C SER A 367 -2.46 33.55 5.83
N ASP A 368 -1.84 34.17 6.83
CA ASP A 368 -0.46 33.92 7.22
C ASP A 368 -0.27 32.56 7.92
N ASP A 369 -1.36 32.00 8.46
CA ASP A 369 -1.39 30.67 9.07
C ASP A 369 -2.48 29.80 8.42
N PRO A 370 -2.17 29.04 7.37
CA PRO A 370 -3.14 28.20 6.66
C PRO A 370 -3.71 27.08 7.54
N THR A 371 -3.01 26.70 8.63
CA THR A 371 -3.48 25.63 9.53
C THR A 371 -4.71 26.04 10.33
N SER A 372 -4.87 27.34 10.61
CA SER A 372 -6.06 27.89 11.28
C SER A 372 -7.36 27.54 10.54
N TYR A 373 -7.35 27.64 9.20
CA TYR A 373 -8.49 27.28 8.35
C TYR A 373 -8.76 25.77 8.35
N LEU A 374 -7.70 24.95 8.38
CA LEU A 374 -7.84 23.50 8.48
C LEU A 374 -8.57 23.11 9.77
N TYR A 375 -8.15 23.64 10.93
CA TYR A 375 -8.78 23.34 12.21
C TYR A 375 -10.26 23.75 12.26
N TYR A 376 -10.59 24.92 11.70
CA TYR A 376 -11.98 25.36 11.61
C TYR A 376 -12.81 24.47 10.68
N ALA A 377 -12.23 23.97 9.59
CA ALA A 377 -12.91 23.10 8.63
C ALA A 377 -13.06 21.63 9.09
N LEU A 378 -12.36 21.19 10.15
CA LEU A 378 -12.37 19.79 10.61
C LEU A 378 -13.77 19.27 10.97
N PRO A 379 -14.63 19.99 11.71
CA PRO A 379 -15.97 19.52 12.02
C PRO A 379 -16.80 19.25 10.76
N ASP A 380 -16.79 20.18 9.80
CA ASP A 380 -17.52 20.02 8.53
C ASP A 380 -16.96 18.87 7.69
N LEU A 381 -15.64 18.67 7.74
CA LEU A 381 -14.95 17.57 7.08
C LEU A 381 -15.32 16.21 7.68
N LEU A 382 -15.36 16.10 9.01
CA LEU A 382 -15.60 14.85 9.74
C LEU A 382 -17.08 14.47 9.88
N THR A 383 -17.99 15.44 9.84
CA THR A 383 -19.43 15.22 9.99
C THR A 383 -19.99 14.05 9.15
N PRO A 384 -19.76 13.97 7.83
CA PRO A 384 -20.27 12.85 7.03
C PRO A 384 -19.66 11.50 7.41
N HIS A 385 -18.40 11.47 7.87
CA HIS A 385 -17.74 10.24 8.33
C HIS A 385 -18.30 9.75 9.66
N VAL A 386 -18.50 10.66 10.62
CA VAL A 386 -19.11 10.35 11.92
C VAL A 386 -20.53 9.85 11.72
N PHE A 387 -21.31 10.55 10.88
CA PHE A 387 -22.66 10.11 10.52
C PHE A 387 -22.64 8.69 9.92
N ASN A 388 -21.76 8.42 8.96
CA ASN A 388 -21.69 7.09 8.36
C ASN A 388 -21.27 6.01 9.36
N LEU A 389 -20.33 6.31 10.25
CA LEU A 389 -19.91 5.40 11.32
C LEU A 389 -21.08 5.01 12.24
N LEU A 390 -21.97 5.97 12.55
CA LEU A 390 -23.20 5.69 13.33
C LEU A 390 -24.16 4.78 12.56
N VAL A 391 -24.33 5.01 11.25
CA VAL A 391 -25.15 4.13 10.38
C VAL A 391 -24.58 2.71 10.36
N ILE A 392 -23.26 2.55 10.17
CA ILE A 392 -22.58 1.25 10.19
C ILE A 392 -22.79 0.56 11.55
N ALA A 393 -22.62 1.29 12.66
CA ALA A 393 -22.81 0.76 14.00
C ALA A 393 -24.26 0.27 14.23
N PHE A 394 -25.25 0.99 13.70
CA PHE A 394 -26.66 0.61 13.76
C PHE A 394 -26.95 -0.65 12.92
N VAL A 395 -26.53 -0.67 11.66
CA VAL A 395 -26.78 -1.77 10.72
C VAL A 395 -26.10 -3.07 11.16
N THR A 396 -24.92 -2.98 11.77
CA THR A 396 -24.13 -4.15 12.20
C THR A 396 -24.41 -4.61 13.65
N ALA A 397 -25.35 -3.98 14.36
CA ALA A 397 -25.66 -4.33 15.75
C ALA A 397 -26.27 -5.74 15.93
N GLY A 398 -26.99 -6.24 14.92
CA GLY A 398 -27.67 -7.54 14.96
C GLY A 398 -26.72 -8.75 14.84
N LYS A 399 -27.20 -9.93 15.23
CA LYS A 399 -26.46 -11.21 15.10
C LYS A 399 -25.82 -11.43 13.71
N PRO A 400 -26.54 -11.28 12.57
CA PRO A 400 -25.93 -11.52 11.25
C PRO A 400 -24.92 -10.44 10.82
N GLY A 401 -24.92 -9.28 11.46
CA GLY A 401 -24.00 -8.18 11.15
C GLY A 401 -22.80 -8.09 12.11
N ARG A 402 -22.80 -8.87 13.20
CA ARG A 402 -21.82 -8.72 14.29
C ARG A 402 -20.39 -8.97 13.84
N GLY A 403 -20.15 -9.99 13.00
CA GLY A 403 -18.82 -10.27 12.45
C GLY A 403 -18.26 -9.12 11.59
N TRP A 404 -19.15 -8.32 11.00
CA TRP A 404 -18.79 -7.22 10.11
C TRP A 404 -18.65 -5.86 10.81
N ARG A 405 -19.06 -5.75 12.08
CA ARG A 405 -19.01 -4.49 12.84
C ARG A 405 -17.60 -3.91 12.94
N THR A 406 -16.64 -4.72 13.43
CA THR A 406 -15.25 -4.29 13.60
C THR A 406 -14.57 -3.94 12.27
N PRO A 407 -14.58 -4.80 11.24
CA PRO A 407 -13.92 -4.45 9.97
C PRO A 407 -14.58 -3.25 9.28
N ALA A 408 -15.91 -3.11 9.34
CA ALA A 408 -16.60 -1.95 8.77
C ALA A 408 -16.28 -0.64 9.52
N ALA A 409 -16.23 -0.68 10.86
CA ALA A 409 -15.86 0.46 11.67
C ALA A 409 -14.40 0.90 11.41
N VAL A 410 -13.47 -0.07 11.32
CA VAL A 410 -12.07 0.21 10.95
C VAL A 410 -12.01 0.82 9.55
N GLY A 411 -12.73 0.25 8.57
CA GLY A 411 -12.82 0.80 7.22
C GLY A 411 -13.30 2.25 7.20
N ALA A 412 -14.33 2.58 7.97
CA ALA A 412 -14.86 3.94 8.06
C ALA A 412 -13.86 4.93 8.67
N VAL A 413 -13.16 4.53 9.73
CA VAL A 413 -12.08 5.34 10.34
C VAL A 413 -10.93 5.54 9.35
N VAL A 414 -10.53 4.50 8.61
CA VAL A 414 -9.47 4.62 7.60
C VAL A 414 -9.88 5.58 6.48
N VAL A 415 -11.11 5.51 5.97
CA VAL A 415 -11.61 6.45 4.96
C VAL A 415 -11.60 7.89 5.50
N ALA A 416 -11.99 8.11 6.76
CA ALA A 416 -11.96 9.43 7.38
C ALA A 416 -10.53 9.98 7.53
N LEU A 417 -9.58 9.15 7.97
CA LEU A 417 -8.18 9.53 8.11
C LEU A 417 -7.53 9.83 6.76
N LEU A 418 -7.86 9.04 5.72
CA LEU A 418 -7.37 9.28 4.36
C LEU A 418 -7.90 10.59 3.79
N ASP A 419 -9.19 10.89 3.95
CA ASP A 419 -9.77 12.15 3.51
C ASP A 419 -9.13 13.36 4.23
N MET A 420 -8.97 13.28 5.56
CA MET A 420 -8.28 14.31 6.34
C MET A 420 -6.82 14.49 5.90
N TYR A 421 -6.11 13.38 5.66
CA TYR A 421 -4.74 13.40 5.15
C TYR A 421 -4.67 14.10 3.78
N LEU A 422 -5.56 13.74 2.84
CA LEU A 422 -5.59 14.36 1.51
C LEU A 422 -5.84 15.87 1.59
N VAL A 423 -6.77 16.32 2.44
CA VAL A 423 -7.05 17.76 2.62
C VAL A 423 -5.86 18.49 3.27
N SER A 424 -5.25 17.90 4.29
CA SER A 424 -4.13 18.51 5.02
C SER A 424 -2.82 18.57 4.22
N SER A 425 -2.58 17.56 3.39
CA SER A 425 -1.35 17.41 2.58
C SER A 425 -1.43 18.11 1.22
N TYR A 426 -2.58 18.68 0.88
CA TYR A 426 -2.79 19.33 -0.42
C TYR A 426 -1.95 20.60 -0.57
N ASN A 427 -1.17 20.65 -1.64
CA ASN A 427 -0.33 21.81 -1.96
C ASN A 427 -1.14 22.87 -2.74
N TYR A 428 -1.81 23.76 -2.00
CA TYR A 428 -2.63 24.84 -2.57
C TYR A 428 -1.84 25.86 -3.40
N GLN A 429 -0.51 25.96 -3.20
CA GLN A 429 0.35 26.92 -3.91
C GLN A 429 0.53 26.57 -5.39
N LEU A 430 0.21 25.34 -5.81
CA LEU A 430 0.30 24.93 -7.23
C LEU A 430 -0.61 25.79 -8.12
N ASN A 431 -1.77 26.21 -7.62
CA ASN A 431 -2.72 27.05 -8.34
C ASN A 431 -2.23 28.50 -8.52
N SER A 432 -1.18 28.96 -7.81
CA SER A 432 -0.63 30.31 -7.96
C SER A 432 -0.10 30.60 -9.38
N ARG A 433 0.30 29.55 -10.10
CA ARG A 433 0.87 29.64 -11.45
C ARG A 433 -0.17 29.55 -12.56
N ALA A 434 -1.42 29.20 -12.24
CA ALA A 434 -2.47 29.03 -13.24
C ALA A 434 -2.89 30.39 -13.82
N LEU A 435 -2.80 30.52 -15.15
CA LEU A 435 -3.16 31.77 -15.85
C LEU A 435 -4.58 31.71 -16.41
N LYS A 436 -5.07 30.51 -16.74
CA LYS A 436 -6.40 30.26 -17.28
C LYS A 436 -7.30 29.57 -16.26
N LEU A 437 -8.61 29.82 -16.36
CA LEU A 437 -9.62 29.17 -15.50
C LEU A 437 -9.59 27.64 -15.60
N ALA A 438 -9.39 27.10 -16.80
CA ALA A 438 -9.34 25.65 -17.04
C ALA A 438 -8.09 24.96 -16.43
N GLU A 439 -7.07 25.73 -16.05
CA GLU A 439 -5.84 25.21 -15.42
C GLU A 439 -5.93 25.21 -13.88
N ILE A 440 -6.99 25.81 -13.32
CA ILE A 440 -7.19 25.90 -11.87
C ILE A 440 -7.78 24.59 -11.36
N ASP A 441 -7.13 24.00 -10.35
CA ASP A 441 -7.66 22.85 -9.63
C ASP A 441 -8.62 23.30 -8.51
N PHE A 442 -9.89 22.95 -8.64
CA PHE A 442 -10.95 23.25 -7.68
C PHE A 442 -11.04 22.16 -6.61
N PHE A 443 -9.97 22.04 -5.80
CA PHE A 443 -9.78 20.95 -4.85
C PHE A 443 -10.94 20.76 -3.86
N TYR A 444 -11.47 21.82 -3.27
CA TYR A 444 -12.59 21.72 -2.32
C TYR A 444 -13.79 20.96 -2.88
N TRP A 445 -14.15 21.26 -4.14
CA TRP A 445 -15.29 20.64 -4.82
C TRP A 445 -14.99 19.21 -5.26
N SER A 446 -13.79 18.94 -5.78
CA SER A 446 -13.39 17.59 -6.19
C SER A 446 -13.24 16.67 -4.98
N SER A 447 -12.59 17.12 -3.91
CA SER A 447 -12.47 16.42 -2.62
C SER A 447 -13.85 16.04 -2.05
N ARG A 448 -14.82 16.96 -2.08
CA ARG A 448 -16.19 16.69 -1.64
C ARG A 448 -16.85 15.55 -2.44
N VAL A 449 -16.67 15.51 -3.76
CA VAL A 449 -17.18 14.41 -4.60
C VAL A 449 -16.52 13.09 -4.22
N TYR A 450 -15.19 13.07 -4.13
CA TYR A 450 -14.45 11.86 -3.75
C TYR A 450 -14.86 11.33 -2.38
N ARG A 451 -15.07 12.21 -1.40
CA ARG A 451 -15.55 11.85 -0.05
C ARG A 451 -16.87 11.09 -0.09
N TYR A 452 -17.88 11.63 -0.76
CA TYR A 452 -19.19 10.98 -0.80
C TYR A 452 -19.19 9.71 -1.65
N VAL A 453 -18.41 9.67 -2.74
CA VAL A 453 -18.22 8.43 -3.53
C VAL A 453 -17.53 7.35 -2.69
N ALA A 454 -16.51 7.71 -1.90
CA ALA A 454 -15.82 6.77 -1.03
C ALA A 454 -16.74 6.22 0.07
N LEU A 455 -17.54 7.08 0.70
CA LEU A 455 -18.54 6.66 1.70
C LEU A 455 -19.63 5.77 1.09
N ALA A 456 -20.19 6.16 -0.06
CA ALA A 456 -21.17 5.35 -0.79
C ALA A 456 -20.59 3.99 -1.20
N GLY A 457 -19.33 3.96 -1.62
CA GLY A 457 -18.59 2.74 -1.94
C GLY A 457 -18.40 1.83 -0.73
N LEU A 458 -18.02 2.39 0.42
CA LEU A 458 -17.90 1.65 1.68
C LEU A 458 -19.26 1.00 2.04
N ASP A 459 -20.35 1.77 2.02
CA ASP A 459 -21.68 1.26 2.35
C ASP A 459 -22.15 0.19 1.35
N GLY A 460 -21.86 0.38 0.06
CA GLY A 460 -22.14 -0.61 -0.98
C GLY A 460 -21.37 -1.91 -0.77
N THR A 461 -20.08 -1.83 -0.40
CA THR A 461 -19.28 -3.02 -0.10
C THR A 461 -19.77 -3.73 1.17
N LEU A 462 -20.10 -2.99 2.24
CA LEU A 462 -20.68 -3.56 3.44
C LEU A 462 -22.03 -4.24 3.16
N GLY A 463 -22.89 -3.60 2.36
CA GLY A 463 -24.17 -4.18 1.93
C GLY A 463 -23.97 -5.48 1.16
N LEU A 464 -23.01 -5.53 0.22
CA LEU A 464 -22.68 -6.75 -0.50
C LEU A 464 -22.20 -7.87 0.45
N LEU A 465 -21.35 -7.55 1.41
CA LEU A 465 -20.82 -8.53 2.37
C LEU A 465 -21.93 -9.05 3.30
N LEU A 466 -22.82 -8.19 3.77
CA LEU A 466 -23.99 -8.59 4.58
C LEU A 466 -24.97 -9.46 3.78
N TYR A 467 -25.17 -9.17 2.49
CA TYR A 467 -25.98 -10.01 1.61
C TYR A 467 -25.37 -11.40 1.42
N LEU A 468 -24.06 -11.47 1.14
CA LEU A 468 -23.35 -12.72 0.89
C LEU A 468 -23.28 -13.62 2.14
N SER A 469 -22.94 -13.02 3.28
CA SER A 469 -22.89 -13.69 4.59
C SER A 469 -24.30 -14.10 5.06
N GLY A 470 -25.27 -13.19 4.91
CA GLY A 470 -26.66 -13.41 5.32
C GLY A 470 -27.43 -14.48 4.54
N THR A 471 -27.04 -14.75 3.30
CA THR A 471 -27.67 -15.77 2.43
C THR A 471 -26.89 -17.09 2.40
N ASN A 472 -25.86 -17.24 3.25
CA ASN A 472 -24.95 -18.39 3.30
C ASN A 472 -24.24 -18.68 1.96
N ARG A 473 -23.97 -17.65 1.15
CA ARG A 473 -23.29 -17.80 -0.16
C ARG A 473 -21.77 -17.67 -0.04
N ALA A 474 -21.30 -16.84 0.90
CA ALA A 474 -19.88 -16.63 1.19
C ALA A 474 -19.73 -16.05 2.61
N PHE A 475 -18.57 -16.23 3.26
CA PHE A 475 -18.31 -15.76 4.62
C PHE A 475 -19.33 -16.30 5.64
N VAL A 476 -19.43 -17.62 5.66
CA VAL A 476 -20.43 -18.33 6.47
C VAL A 476 -19.89 -18.49 7.88
N ASP A 477 -20.67 -18.05 8.87
CA ASP A 477 -20.33 -18.28 10.27
C ASP A 477 -20.52 -19.78 10.60
N PRO A 478 -19.48 -20.45 11.12
CA PRO A 478 -19.61 -21.84 11.51
C PRO A 478 -20.64 -22.01 12.65
N PRO A 479 -21.43 -23.10 12.67
CA PRO A 479 -22.32 -23.38 13.79
C PRO A 479 -21.52 -23.45 15.09
N ALA A 480 -22.11 -22.98 16.19
CA ALA A 480 -21.43 -22.90 17.48
C ALA A 480 -20.83 -24.26 17.87
N HIS A 481 -19.66 -24.25 18.54
CA HIS A 481 -18.96 -25.48 18.94
C HIS A 481 -19.88 -26.49 19.65
N ALA A 482 -20.81 -26.00 20.48
CA ALA A 482 -21.81 -26.84 21.14
C ALA A 482 -22.72 -27.59 20.15
N GLN A 483 -23.20 -26.94 19.08
CA GLN A 483 -24.04 -27.57 18.07
C GLN A 483 -23.28 -28.62 17.25
N ARG A 484 -21.98 -28.38 17.01
CA ARG A 484 -21.12 -29.37 16.34
C ARG A 484 -20.93 -30.62 17.21
N VAL A 485 -20.62 -30.42 18.49
CA VAL A 485 -20.47 -31.52 19.46
C VAL A 485 -21.79 -32.27 19.63
N GLU A 486 -22.91 -31.56 19.69
CA GLU A 486 -24.24 -32.18 19.79
C GLU A 486 -24.59 -32.99 18.54
N GLY A 487 -24.23 -32.50 17.35
CA GLY A 487 -24.37 -33.24 16.09
C GLY A 487 -23.60 -34.56 16.10
N VAL A 488 -22.32 -34.52 16.48
CA VAL A 488 -21.47 -35.71 16.63
C VAL A 488 -22.02 -36.65 17.72
N PHE A 489 -22.49 -36.11 18.83
CA PHE A 489 -23.04 -36.90 19.93
C PHE A 489 -24.33 -37.63 19.52
N ARG A 490 -25.24 -36.97 18.79
CA ARG A 490 -26.45 -37.59 18.25
C ARG A 490 -26.12 -38.72 17.26
N ALA A 491 -25.16 -38.46 16.38
CA ALA A 491 -24.58 -39.44 15.46
C ALA A 491 -24.07 -40.69 16.22
N LEU A 492 -23.21 -40.47 17.21
CA LEU A 492 -22.62 -41.53 18.03
C LEU A 492 -23.67 -42.32 18.82
N THR A 493 -24.72 -41.64 19.31
CA THR A 493 -25.84 -42.29 20.01
C THR A 493 -26.61 -43.22 19.07
N GLY A 494 -26.79 -42.82 17.80
CA GLY A 494 -27.38 -43.67 16.76
C GLY A 494 -26.54 -44.93 16.47
N VAL A 495 -25.21 -44.78 16.38
CA VAL A 495 -24.28 -45.92 16.23
C VAL A 495 -24.39 -46.88 17.42
N LYS A 496 -24.34 -46.34 18.64
CA LYS A 496 -24.46 -47.13 19.87
C LYS A 496 -25.79 -47.92 19.91
N GLY A 497 -26.89 -47.29 19.49
CA GLY A 497 -28.19 -47.97 19.37
C GLY A 497 -28.16 -49.16 18.42
N LYS A 498 -27.55 -49.01 17.24
CA LYS A 498 -27.39 -50.10 16.26
C LYS A 498 -26.50 -51.23 16.78
N ILE A 499 -25.36 -50.90 17.39
CA ILE A 499 -24.44 -51.90 17.99
C ILE A 499 -25.17 -52.69 19.08
N ASN A 500 -25.93 -52.01 19.95
CA ASN A 500 -26.73 -52.69 20.97
C ASN A 500 -27.78 -53.61 20.34
N ALA A 501 -28.47 -53.19 19.29
CA ALA A 501 -29.45 -54.02 18.59
C ALA A 501 -28.81 -55.28 18.00
N VAL A 502 -27.65 -55.15 17.34
CA VAL A 502 -26.88 -56.30 16.83
C VAL A 502 -26.43 -57.21 17.98
N GLY A 503 -25.99 -56.63 19.09
CA GLY A 503 -25.62 -57.37 20.30
C GLY A 503 -26.78 -58.15 20.90
N VAL A 504 -27.99 -57.58 20.91
CA VAL A 504 -29.21 -58.28 21.33
C VAL A 504 -29.53 -59.43 20.39
N VAL A 505 -29.54 -59.20 19.06
CA VAL A 505 -29.79 -60.25 18.07
C VAL A 505 -28.78 -61.39 18.19
N LYS A 506 -27.49 -61.07 18.35
CA LYS A 506 -26.46 -62.11 18.54
C LYS A 506 -26.68 -62.89 19.84
N ASN A 507 -27.02 -62.21 20.94
CA ASN A 507 -27.32 -62.87 22.20
C ASN A 507 -28.59 -63.73 22.13
N THR A 508 -29.66 -63.27 21.45
CA THR A 508 -30.88 -64.05 21.29
C THR A 508 -30.64 -65.30 20.45
N VAL A 509 -29.90 -65.16 19.34
CA VAL A 509 -29.50 -66.31 18.50
C VAL A 509 -28.66 -67.31 19.29
N LEU A 510 -27.74 -66.87 20.15
CA LEU A 510 -26.90 -67.78 20.94
C LEU A 510 -27.61 -68.44 22.12
N ARG A 511 -28.64 -67.79 22.68
CA ARG A 511 -29.41 -68.30 23.82
C ARG A 511 -30.52 -69.27 23.41
N ASP A 512 -31.13 -69.06 22.25
CA ASP A 512 -32.15 -69.95 21.72
C ASP A 512 -31.51 -71.15 21.01
N GLU A 513 -31.87 -72.36 21.43
CA GLU A 513 -31.26 -73.58 20.91
C GLU A 513 -31.59 -73.80 19.42
N GLY A 514 -32.81 -73.47 18.99
CA GLY A 514 -33.25 -73.61 17.61
C GLY A 514 -32.55 -72.63 16.65
N LEU A 515 -32.48 -71.34 17.02
CA LEU A 515 -31.80 -70.31 16.24
C LEU A 515 -30.29 -70.53 16.20
N ARG A 516 -29.68 -70.93 17.32
CA ARG A 516 -28.26 -71.30 17.37
C ARG A 516 -27.97 -72.48 16.45
N GLY A 517 -28.82 -73.50 16.47
CA GLY A 517 -28.72 -74.67 15.59
C GLY A 517 -28.77 -74.27 14.11
N ARG A 518 -29.73 -73.41 13.73
CA ARG A 518 -29.85 -72.91 12.35
C ARG A 518 -28.68 -72.03 11.91
N SER A 519 -28.19 -71.15 12.79
CA SER A 519 -27.03 -70.31 12.48
C SER A 519 -25.76 -71.16 12.31
N ASN A 520 -25.51 -72.12 13.22
CA ASN A 520 -24.39 -73.04 13.09
C ASN A 520 -24.53 -73.93 11.85
N ALA A 521 -25.73 -74.43 11.55
CA ALA A 521 -25.99 -75.21 10.35
C ALA A 521 -25.69 -74.39 9.09
N TYR A 522 -26.16 -73.15 9.00
CA TYR A 522 -25.87 -72.23 7.90
C TYR A 522 -24.36 -72.04 7.73
N TRP A 523 -23.64 -71.65 8.79
CA TRP A 523 -22.19 -71.41 8.70
C TRP A 523 -21.41 -72.69 8.41
N SER A 524 -21.79 -73.83 9.00
CA SER A 524 -21.16 -75.12 8.70
C SER A 524 -21.41 -75.58 7.26
N HIS A 525 -22.59 -75.30 6.73
CA HIS A 525 -22.96 -75.58 5.34
C HIS A 525 -22.18 -74.69 4.38
N GLU A 526 -22.05 -73.39 4.69
CA GLU A 526 -21.29 -72.45 3.87
C GLU A 526 -19.79 -72.74 3.90
N VAL A 527 -19.23 -73.09 5.07
CA VAL A 527 -17.83 -73.56 5.16
C VAL A 527 -17.64 -74.85 4.36
N ARG A 528 -18.58 -75.81 4.44
CA ARG A 528 -18.51 -77.05 3.66
C ARG A 528 -18.58 -76.78 2.16
N LEU A 529 -19.56 -75.98 1.71
CA LEU A 529 -19.67 -75.55 0.31
C LEU A 529 -18.41 -74.84 -0.17
N THR A 530 -17.88 -73.91 0.63
CA THR A 530 -16.67 -73.15 0.30
C THR A 530 -15.47 -74.10 0.19
N ARG A 531 -15.40 -75.11 1.06
CA ARG A 531 -14.35 -76.13 1.01
C ARG A 531 -14.49 -77.03 -0.22
N GLU A 532 -15.69 -77.55 -0.50
CA GLU A 532 -15.96 -78.39 -1.68
C GLU A 532 -15.66 -77.63 -2.98
N THR A 533 -16.09 -76.37 -3.08
CA THR A 533 -15.75 -75.49 -4.21
C THR A 533 -14.25 -75.17 -4.30
N MET A 534 -13.53 -75.09 -3.18
CA MET A 534 -12.07 -74.95 -3.15
C MET A 534 -11.31 -76.26 -3.42
N GLU A 535 -11.98 -77.42 -3.46
CA GLU A 535 -11.38 -78.70 -3.85
C GLU A 535 -11.40 -78.89 -5.38
N GLU A 536 -12.25 -78.14 -6.09
CA GLU A 536 -12.28 -78.12 -7.57
C GLU A 536 -11.07 -77.39 -8.14
N GLU A 537 -10.24 -78.12 -8.91
CA GLU A 537 -8.99 -77.61 -9.46
C GLU A 537 -9.20 -76.39 -10.38
N GLU A 538 -10.34 -76.33 -11.09
CA GLU A 538 -10.71 -75.20 -11.94
C GLU A 538 -10.98 -73.92 -11.14
N VAL A 539 -11.69 -74.03 -10.00
CA VAL A 539 -12.00 -72.89 -9.13
C VAL A 539 -10.74 -72.37 -8.45
N VAL A 540 -9.87 -73.27 -7.95
CA VAL A 540 -8.60 -72.88 -7.34
C VAL A 540 -7.68 -72.18 -8.35
N LYS A 541 -7.58 -72.70 -9.58
CA LYS A 541 -6.82 -72.05 -10.65
C LYS A 541 -7.43 -70.70 -11.03
N GLY A 542 -8.76 -70.60 -11.10
CA GLY A 542 -9.46 -69.34 -11.36
C GLY A 542 -9.26 -68.29 -10.27
N ILE A 543 -9.24 -68.69 -8.99
CA ILE A 543 -8.96 -67.80 -7.86
C ILE A 543 -7.49 -67.36 -7.86
N ASN A 544 -6.53 -68.27 -8.09
CA ASN A 544 -5.12 -67.92 -8.20
C ASN A 544 -4.83 -67.00 -9.40
N ASP A 545 -5.47 -67.23 -10.55
CA ASP A 545 -5.38 -66.35 -11.72
C ASP A 545 -5.99 -64.97 -11.41
N ALA A 546 -7.14 -64.93 -10.73
CA ALA A 546 -7.74 -63.67 -10.30
C ALA A 546 -6.84 -62.90 -9.32
N LEU A 547 -6.22 -63.58 -8.35
CA LEU A 547 -5.30 -62.99 -7.37
C LEU A 547 -3.99 -62.48 -7.99
N GLN A 548 -3.44 -63.19 -8.99
CA GLN A 548 -2.17 -62.82 -9.61
C GLN A 548 -2.35 -61.79 -10.74
N ASN A 549 -3.42 -61.90 -11.53
CA ASN A 549 -3.55 -61.16 -12.79
C ASN A 549 -4.68 -60.11 -12.82
N ARG A 550 -5.67 -60.17 -11.90
CA ARG A 550 -6.87 -59.28 -11.95
C ARG A 550 -7.12 -58.46 -10.69
N LEU A 551 -6.66 -58.89 -9.52
CA LEU A 551 -6.90 -58.20 -8.24
C LEU A 551 -5.77 -57.23 -7.92
N ASP A 552 -6.03 -55.93 -8.10
CA ASP A 552 -5.21 -54.87 -7.52
C ASP A 552 -5.48 -54.79 -6.02
N ILE A 553 -4.53 -55.28 -5.21
CA ILE A 553 -4.62 -55.26 -3.74
C ILE A 553 -4.91 -53.84 -3.22
N LYS A 554 -4.40 -52.79 -3.89
CA LYS A 554 -4.67 -51.40 -3.52
C LYS A 554 -6.09 -50.95 -3.87
N ALA A 555 -6.71 -51.54 -4.89
CA ALA A 555 -8.12 -51.30 -5.17
C ALA A 555 -9.00 -51.98 -4.11
N LEU A 556 -8.66 -53.22 -3.73
CA LEU A 556 -9.38 -53.95 -2.68
C LEU A 556 -9.28 -53.27 -1.30
N GLU A 557 -8.10 -52.75 -0.94
CA GLU A 557 -7.95 -51.94 0.29
C GLU A 557 -8.83 -50.68 0.24
N ARG A 558 -8.89 -49.99 -0.89
CA ARG A 558 -9.76 -48.81 -1.07
C ARG A 558 -11.24 -49.18 -1.00
N ASP A 559 -11.64 -50.31 -1.55
CA ASP A 559 -13.04 -50.78 -1.51
C ASP A 559 -13.42 -51.25 -0.10
N ALA A 560 -12.53 -51.95 0.60
CA ALA A 560 -12.71 -52.32 2.00
C ALA A 560 -12.82 -51.06 2.87
N GLU A 561 -11.96 -50.08 2.64
CA GLU A 561 -12.01 -48.80 3.32
C GLU A 561 -13.31 -48.05 3.01
N GLN A 562 -13.77 -48.03 1.75
CA GLN A 562 -15.07 -47.49 1.36
C GLN A 562 -16.24 -48.23 2.01
N TYR A 563 -16.18 -49.55 2.14
CA TYR A 563 -17.21 -50.33 2.82
C TYR A 563 -17.28 -49.98 4.31
N THR A 564 -16.14 -49.93 5.00
CA THR A 564 -16.09 -49.43 6.39
C THR A 564 -16.58 -47.99 6.48
N ARG A 565 -16.14 -47.10 5.58
CA ARG A 565 -16.60 -45.71 5.54
C ARG A 565 -18.11 -45.64 5.28
N GLY A 566 -18.68 -46.48 4.43
CA GLY A 566 -20.11 -46.56 4.14
C GLY A 566 -20.96 -46.97 5.34
N ILE A 567 -20.43 -47.87 6.19
CA ILE A 567 -21.03 -48.21 7.50
C ILE A 567 -21.09 -46.95 8.40
N PHE A 568 -20.06 -46.10 8.31
CA PHE A 568 -19.96 -44.86 9.09
C PHE A 568 -20.60 -43.63 8.42
N GLU A 569 -20.77 -43.57 7.10
CA GLU A 569 -21.29 -42.43 6.33
C GLU A 569 -22.76 -42.14 6.64
N GLY A 570 -23.54 -43.17 7.00
CA GLY A 570 -24.90 -42.99 7.50
C GLY A 570 -24.99 -42.57 8.98
N THR A 571 -23.84 -42.42 9.67
CA THR A 571 -23.82 -42.25 11.13
C THR A 571 -22.86 -41.19 11.67
N LEU A 572 -21.86 -40.72 10.91
CA LEU A 572 -20.96 -39.64 11.30
C LEU A 572 -21.15 -38.42 10.38
N PRO A 573 -21.00 -37.19 10.89
CA PRO A 573 -21.02 -36.01 10.04
C PRO A 573 -19.81 -36.03 9.06
N PRO A 574 -20.00 -35.61 7.80
CA PRO A 574 -19.01 -35.73 6.74
C PRO A 574 -17.74 -34.88 6.93
N GLU A 575 -17.68 -34.01 7.94
CA GLU A 575 -16.47 -33.26 8.33
C GLU A 575 -15.37 -34.18 8.89
N ILE A 576 -15.73 -35.27 9.58
CA ILE A 576 -14.76 -36.22 10.15
C ILE A 576 -14.22 -37.16 9.06
N LEU A 577 -15.07 -37.55 8.10
CA LEU A 577 -14.71 -38.47 7.02
C LEU A 577 -13.83 -37.83 5.93
N ASN A 578 -13.84 -36.51 5.82
CA ASN A 578 -13.03 -35.78 4.82
C ASN A 578 -11.67 -35.30 5.36
N GLY A 579 -11.48 -35.22 6.68
CA GLY A 579 -10.21 -34.79 7.29
C GLY A 579 -9.04 -35.74 7.03
N ASP A 580 -9.31 -37.03 6.83
CA ASP A 580 -8.26 -38.01 6.51
C ASP A 580 -7.87 -37.99 5.02
N ARG A 581 -8.75 -37.49 4.15
CA ARG A 581 -8.49 -37.39 2.69
C ARG A 581 -7.39 -36.37 2.35
N GLU A 582 -7.13 -35.37 3.19
CA GLU A 582 -6.03 -34.41 3.02
C GLU A 582 -4.68 -34.94 3.53
N ARG A 583 -4.67 -35.90 4.48
CA ARG A 583 -3.43 -36.53 4.95
C ARG A 583 -2.85 -37.52 3.95
N ASP A 584 -3.71 -38.25 3.24
CA ASP A 584 -3.27 -39.30 2.32
C ASP A 584 -2.86 -38.77 0.93
N GLY A 585 -3.15 -37.49 0.64
CA GLY A 585 -2.78 -36.82 -0.61
C GLY A 585 -1.33 -36.32 -0.69
N GLU A 586 -0.61 -36.25 0.44
CA GLU A 586 0.79 -35.79 0.49
C GLU A 586 1.83 -36.92 0.37
N GLY A 587 1.42 -38.19 0.36
CA GLY A 587 2.33 -39.35 0.40
C GLY A 587 2.87 -39.86 -0.96
N HIS A 588 2.41 -39.33 -2.10
CA HIS A 588 2.83 -39.83 -3.42
C HIS A 588 3.41 -38.73 -4.32
N LYS A 589 4.60 -38.22 -3.96
CA LYS A 589 5.55 -37.70 -4.95
C LYS A 589 6.73 -38.67 -5.05
N LYS A 590 6.74 -39.40 -6.17
CA LYS A 590 7.85 -40.23 -6.61
C LYS A 590 9.16 -39.44 -6.56
N VAL A 591 10.15 -40.03 -5.91
CA VAL A 591 11.56 -39.79 -6.18
C VAL A 591 11.84 -40.56 -7.46
N ASP A 592 11.99 -39.83 -8.56
CA ASP A 592 12.82 -40.17 -9.71
C ASP A 592 13.67 -38.93 -10.01
#